data_AF-A0A3D8I6E6-F1
#
_entry.id   AF-A0A3D8I6E6-F1
#
_cell.length_a   1.000
_cell.length_b   1.000
_cell.length_c   1.000
_cell.angle_alpha   90.00
_cell.angle_beta   90.00
_cell.angle_gamma   90.00
#
_symmetry.space_group_name_H-M   'P 1'
#
loop_
_entity.id
_entity.type
_entity.pdbx_description
1 polymer ?
#
loop_
_entity_poly.entity_id
_entity_poly.type
_entity_poly.pdbx_seq_one_letter_code
_entity_poly.pdbx_strand_id
1 'polypeptide(L)'
;MPAKLKPFRAYLVFENSFSAFGAQRVLSSPLLGEFDFKCQLVPTPKEYSNNCTLALYIEGGWGLCAEREREFKDLLIMLLAQKHIKHDIMQL
;
A
#
# COMPACT_ATOMS: atom_id res chain seq x y z
N MET A 1 4.48 4.29 30.15
CA MET A 1 3.55 4.25 29.01
C MET A 1 4.38 3.89 27.78
N PRO A 2 4.16 2.74 27.11
CA PRO A 2 4.95 2.43 25.93
C PRO A 2 4.59 3.45 24.83
N ALA A 3 5.60 3.94 24.12
CA ALA A 3 5.43 4.86 23.00
C ALA A 3 4.38 4.28 22.04
N LYS A 4 3.36 5.08 21.68
CA LYS A 4 2.36 4.69 20.69
C LYS A 4 3.08 4.42 19.37
N LEU A 5 3.41 3.16 19.09
CA LEU A 5 3.83 2.70 17.76
C LEU A 5 2.71 3.11 16.80
N LYS A 6 3.02 4.04 15.89
CA LYS A 6 2.06 4.43 14.87
C LYS A 6 2.05 3.34 13.80
N PRO A 7 0.88 2.81 13.42
CA PRO A 7 0.78 1.88 12.32
C PRO A 7 1.28 2.51 11.03
N PHE A 8 2.02 1.73 10.23
CA PHE A 8 2.37 2.12 8.87
C PHE A 8 1.08 2.40 8.10
N ARG A 9 0.95 3.61 7.57
CA ARG A 9 -0.22 4.01 6.77
C ARG A 9 0.25 4.72 5.53
N ALA A 10 -0.26 4.31 4.39
CA ALA A 10 0.08 4.94 3.12
C ALA A 10 -1.06 4.86 2.11
N TYR A 11 -1.07 5.79 1.17
CA TYR A 11 -1.80 5.68 -0.08
C TYR A 11 -0.84 5.28 -1.20
N LEU A 12 -1.23 4.26 -1.97
CA LEU A 12 -0.65 4.02 -3.28
C LEU A 12 -1.51 4.75 -4.31
N VAL A 13 -0.88 5.70 -4.99
CA VAL A 13 -1.52 6.52 -6.02
C VAL A 13 -1.07 6.01 -7.39
N PHE A 14 -1.99 5.93 -8.33
CA PHE A 14 -1.76 5.29 -9.63
C PHE A 14 -1.99 6.26 -10.79
N GLU A 15 -1.39 5.96 -11.94
CA GLU A 15 -1.62 6.72 -13.17
C GLU A 15 -3.04 6.51 -13.72
N ASN A 16 -3.66 5.36 -13.49
CA ASN A 16 -4.99 5.03 -14.00
C ASN A 16 -5.67 3.92 -13.16
N SER A 17 -6.97 3.71 -13.39
CA SER A 17 -7.76 2.73 -12.64
C SER A 17 -7.35 1.28 -12.92
N PHE A 18 -6.83 0.97 -14.11
CA PHE A 18 -6.32 -0.37 -14.42
C PHE A 18 -5.15 -0.74 -13.52
N SER A 19 -4.21 0.18 -13.31
CA SER A 19 -3.10 0.03 -12.35
C SER A 19 -3.61 -0.14 -10.91
N ALA A 20 -4.64 0.60 -10.50
CA ALA A 20 -5.21 0.48 -9.16
C ALA A 20 -5.85 -0.91 -8.91
N PHE A 21 -6.67 -1.39 -9.84
CA PHE A 21 -7.25 -2.74 -9.74
C PHE A 21 -6.20 -3.85 -9.85
N GLY A 22 -5.22 -3.68 -10.74
CA GLY A 22 -4.09 -4.59 -10.87
C GLY A 22 -3.30 -4.70 -9.57
N ALA A 23 -3.01 -3.56 -8.93
CA ALA A 23 -2.31 -3.50 -7.66
C ALA A 23 -3.12 -4.17 -6.56
N GLN A 24 -4.43 -3.92 -6.49
CA GLN A 24 -5.30 -4.54 -5.49
C GLN A 24 -5.22 -6.07 -5.57
N ARG A 25 -5.27 -6.62 -6.79
CA ARG A 25 -5.17 -8.05 -7.01
C ARG A 25 -3.82 -8.63 -6.60
N VAL A 26 -2.74 -7.90 -6.87
CA VAL A 26 -1.37 -8.30 -6.48
C VAL A 26 -1.22 -8.27 -4.98
N LEU A 27 -1.71 -7.23 -4.30
CA LEU A 27 -1.56 -7.07 -2.86
C LEU A 27 -2.50 -7.97 -2.05
N SER A 28 -3.57 -8.49 -2.66
CA SER A 28 -4.39 -9.57 -2.09
C SER A 28 -3.78 -10.97 -2.26
N SER A 29 -2.55 -11.06 -2.79
CA SER A 29 -1.86 -12.34 -2.99
C SER A 29 -1.47 -13.00 -1.65
N PRO A 30 -1.52 -14.34 -1.54
CA PRO A 30 -1.03 -15.07 -0.38
C PRO A 30 0.43 -14.79 -0.02
N LEU A 31 1.23 -14.27 -0.97
CA LEU A 31 2.64 -13.89 -0.75
C LEU A 31 2.80 -12.81 0.33
N LEU A 32 1.78 -12.00 0.58
CA LEU A 32 1.79 -10.99 1.65
C LEU A 32 1.04 -11.46 2.90
N GLY A 33 0.54 -12.70 2.93
CA GLY A 33 -0.27 -13.24 4.02
C GLY A 33 0.46 -13.38 5.35
N GLU A 34 1.80 -13.31 5.35
CA GLU A 34 2.62 -13.27 6.56
C GLU A 34 2.65 -11.89 7.23
N PHE A 35 2.27 -10.84 6.51
CA PHE A 35 2.19 -9.48 7.02
C PHE A 35 0.76 -9.22 7.48
N ASP A 36 0.62 -8.74 8.72
CA ASP A 36 -0.66 -8.21 9.21
C ASP A 36 -0.86 -6.81 8.63
N PHE A 37 -1.66 -6.68 7.57
CA PHE A 37 -2.03 -5.40 6.99
C PHE A 37 -3.42 -5.44 6.35
N LYS A 38 -4.01 -4.26 6.20
CA LYS A 38 -5.22 -4.04 5.42
C LYS A 38 -4.87 -3.36 4.11
N CYS A 39 -5.51 -3.80 3.04
CA CYS A 39 -5.45 -3.18 1.72
C CYS A 39 -6.87 -2.91 1.25
N GLN A 40 -7.19 -1.64 0.95
CA GLN A 40 -8.52 -1.23 0.52
C GLN A 40 -8.45 -0.27 -0.66
N LEU A 41 -9.28 -0.51 -1.67
CA LEU A 41 -9.47 0.42 -2.76
C LEU A 41 -10.39 1.54 -2.31
N VAL A 42 -9.90 2.78 -2.39
CA VAL A 42 -10.59 3.98 -1.89
C VAL A 42 -10.51 5.10 -2.92
N PRO A 43 -11.38 6.13 -2.82
CA PRO A 43 -11.19 7.35 -3.60
C PRO A 43 -9.83 7.99 -3.29
N THR A 44 -9.11 8.43 -4.33
CA THR A 44 -7.86 9.17 -4.18
C THR A 44 -8.11 10.48 -3.41
N PRO A 45 -7.34 10.78 -2.36
CA PRO A 45 -7.42 12.09 -1.70
C PRO A 45 -7.19 13.24 -2.70
N LYS A 46 -7.90 14.35 -2.51
CA LYS A 46 -7.88 15.48 -3.47
C LYS A 46 -6.47 16.03 -3.72
N GLU A 47 -5.63 16.03 -2.69
CA GLU A 47 -4.23 16.47 -2.73
C GLU A 47 -3.31 15.58 -3.59
N TYR A 48 -3.74 14.34 -3.92
CA TYR A 48 -3.00 13.40 -4.76
C TYR A 48 -3.75 13.03 -6.05
N SER A 49 -4.94 13.59 -6.26
CA SER A 49 -5.82 13.25 -7.38
C SER A 49 -5.38 13.97 -8.65
N ASN A 50 -4.31 13.47 -9.26
CA ASN A 50 -3.87 13.94 -10.57
C ASN A 50 -4.54 13.13 -11.70
N ASN A 51 -4.25 11.82 -11.78
CA ASN A 51 -4.61 11.02 -12.96
C ASN A 51 -5.60 9.88 -12.67
N CYS A 52 -5.60 9.32 -11.45
CA CYS A 52 -6.54 8.28 -11.04
C CYS A 52 -7.40 8.75 -9.88
N THR A 53 -8.71 8.50 -9.97
CA THR A 53 -9.68 8.75 -8.89
C THR A 53 -9.69 7.66 -7.83
N LEU A 54 -8.93 6.58 -8.03
CA LEU A 54 -8.78 5.45 -7.12
C LEU A 54 -7.34 5.34 -6.62
N ALA A 55 -7.20 5.07 -5.32
CA ALA A 55 -5.97 4.77 -4.64
C ALA A 55 -6.12 3.48 -3.82
N LEU A 56 -5.00 2.88 -3.42
CA LEU A 56 -5.03 1.84 -2.40
C LEU A 56 -4.60 2.43 -1.06
N TYR A 57 -5.47 2.33 -0.07
CA TYR A 57 -5.12 2.57 1.31
C TYR A 57 -4.51 1.32 1.91
N ILE A 58 -3.30 1.46 2.44
CA ILE A 58 -2.54 0.43 3.12
C ILE A 58 -2.42 0.82 4.60
N GLU A 59 -2.82 -0.08 5.48
CA GLU A 59 -2.65 0.08 6.93
C GLU A 59 -2.02 -1.18 7.52
N GLY A 60 -0.79 -1.04 8.01
CA GLY A 60 -0.09 -2.07 8.75
C GLY A 60 -0.71 -2.30 10.12
N GLY A 61 -0.82 -3.56 10.51
CA GLY A 61 -1.19 -3.97 11.85
C GLY A 61 -0.03 -3.86 12.83
N TRP A 62 -0.26 -4.25 14.08
CA TRP A 62 0.66 -4.02 15.20
C TRP A 62 2.02 -4.71 14.99
N GLY A 63 2.03 -5.88 14.34
CA GLY A 63 3.26 -6.62 14.02
C GLY A 63 4.14 -5.98 12.95
N LEU A 64 3.58 -5.13 12.09
CA LEU A 64 4.31 -4.45 11.02
C LEU A 64 5.12 -3.24 11.53
N CYS A 65 4.72 -2.68 12.67
CA CYS A 65 5.09 -1.32 13.13
C CYS A 65 6.53 -1.14 13.62
N ALA A 66 7.28 -2.22 13.89
CA ALA A 66 8.56 -2.12 14.59
C ALA A 66 9.76 -2.65 13.79
N GLU A 67 9.63 -3.80 13.12
CA GLU A 67 10.80 -4.51 12.58
C GLU A 67 10.67 -4.88 11.10
N ARG A 68 9.43 -4.94 10.58
CA ARG A 68 9.16 -5.48 9.23
C ARG A 68 8.63 -4.46 8.22
N GLU A 69 8.49 -3.19 8.59
CA GLU A 69 7.97 -2.15 7.68
C GLU A 69 8.82 -2.04 6.41
N ARG A 70 10.15 -2.05 6.53
CA ARG A 70 11.05 -1.97 5.37
C ARG A 70 10.91 -3.19 4.46
N GLU A 71 10.92 -4.38 5.04
CA GLU A 71 10.75 -5.64 4.31
C GLU A 71 9.41 -5.66 3.55
N PHE A 72 8.34 -5.25 4.23
CA PHE A 72 7.01 -5.13 3.62
C PHE A 72 7.00 -4.14 2.46
N LYS A 73 7.59 -2.95 2.62
CA LYS A 73 7.70 -1.95 1.56
C LYS A 73 8.49 -2.47 0.36
N ASP A 74 9.64 -3.10 0.61
CA ASP A 74 10.49 -3.63 -0.46
C ASP A 74 9.77 -4.74 -1.24
N LEU A 75 9.07 -5.64 -0.55
CA LEU A 75 8.29 -6.70 -1.17
C LEU A 75 7.09 -6.13 -1.96
N LEU A 76 6.38 -5.15 -1.40
CA LEU A 76 5.28 -4.45 -2.07
C LEU A 76 5.76 -3.82 -3.39
N ILE A 77 6.85 -3.05 -3.34
CA ILE A 77 7.43 -2.41 -4.53
C ILE A 77 7.85 -3.46 -5.56
N MET A 78 8.52 -4.53 -5.12
CA MET A 78 8.95 -5.62 -5.99
C MET A 78 7.77 -6.27 -6.71
N LEU A 79 6.69 -6.61 -5.99
CA LEU A 79 5.51 -7.26 -6.56
C LEU A 79 4.78 -6.37 -7.57
N LEU A 80 4.67 -5.07 -7.30
CA LEU A 80 4.06 -4.11 -8.23
C LEU A 80 4.95 -3.90 -9.46
N ALA A 81 6.27 -3.84 -9.30
CA ALA A 81 7.22 -3.73 -10.40
C ALA A 81 7.19 -4.95 -11.34
N GLN A 82 7.05 -6.17 -10.80
CA GLN A 82 6.89 -7.40 -11.61
C GLN A 82 5.65 -7.38 -12.51
N LYS A 83 4.64 -6.57 -12.17
CA LYS A 83 3.43 -6.38 -12.98
C LYS A 83 3.46 -5.09 -13.80
N HIS A 84 4.60 -4.40 -13.85
CA HIS A 84 4.78 -3.10 -14.51
C HIS A 84 3.76 -2.04 -14.01
N ILE A 85 3.38 -2.12 -12.74
CA ILE A 85 2.42 -1.18 -12.14
C ILE A 85 3.19 0.00 -11.56
N LYS A 86 3.13 1.13 -12.25
CA LYS A 86 3.63 2.41 -11.74
C LYS A 86 2.72 2.93 -10.63
N HIS A 87 3.35 3.41 -9.56
CA HIS A 87 2.68 3.89 -8.38
C HIS A 87 3.55 4.90 -7.63
N ASP A 88 2.91 5.83 -6.94
CA ASP A 88 3.54 6.69 -5.93
C ASP A 88 3.07 6.26 -4.54
N ILE A 89 3.96 6.31 -3.56
CA ILE A 89 3.66 5.95 -2.16
C ILE A 89 3.61 7.23 -1.32
N MET A 90 2.42 7.58 -0.83
CA MET A 90 2.19 8.73 0.05
C MET A 90 1.99 8.25 1.49
N GLN A 91 3.00 8.39 2.33
CA GLN A 91 2.96 7.96 3.75
C GLN A 91 2.24 8.99 4.63
N LEU A 92 1.43 8.50 5.59
CA LEU A 92 0.58 9.29 6.51
C LEU A 92 1.14 9.38 7.93
#